data_AF-A0ABD4RXE1-F1
#
_entry.id   AF-A0ABD4RXE1-F1
#
_cell.length_a   1.000
_cell.length_b   1.000
_cell.length_c   1.000
_cell.angle_alpha   90.00
_cell.angle_beta   90.00
_cell.angle_gamma   90.00
#
_symmetry.space_group_name_H-M   'P 1'
#
loop_
_entity.id
_entity.type
_entity.pdbx_description
1 polymer ?
#
loop_
_entity_poly.entity_id
_entity_poly.type
_entity_poly.pdbx_seq_one_letter_code
_entity_poly.pdbx_strand_id
1 'polypeptide(L)'
;MSRELYSFSKLNTFYTCPFQYYLTYIKNLDREQNCYGYYGNELHRLLEELQQRKMTNQEAIQKYNEVIEYANLMDYNFPTPNSRINYLECILHYLEYFVPIECDKYCIEEYFEYYINGITMRGYIDLYYIIGNKVYVIDYKSSSKFSKKDLPKKSKQLILYAMYLKEKYPDKMIEYVAFDMCKYIKNEKGVLIERNKIDNIRNYERAIVKIKYTKALEQQLIAFVTDTVKQIKQLDFNDESVWCKNDDKSNQFFCKTLCSHYGKGCKYNVNKGFRKSKSQ
;
A
#
# COMPACT_ATOMS: atom_id res chain seq x y z
N MET A 1 4.20 29.87 -10.43
CA MET A 1 4.07 29.10 -9.17
C MET A 1 3.92 27.64 -9.54
N SER A 2 4.76 26.74 -9.03
CA SER A 2 4.60 25.30 -9.27
C SER A 2 3.29 24.82 -8.63
N ARG A 3 2.50 24.06 -9.38
CA ARG A 3 1.26 23.43 -8.91
C ARG A 3 1.60 22.42 -7.82
N GLU A 4 1.07 22.57 -6.61
CA GLU A 4 1.31 21.59 -5.56
C GLU A 4 0.60 20.26 -5.87
N LEU A 5 1.35 19.17 -5.84
CA LEU A 5 0.85 17.81 -6.08
C LEU A 5 0.67 17.07 -4.75
N TYR A 6 -0.50 16.45 -4.60
CA TYR A 6 -0.85 15.58 -3.49
C TYR A 6 -0.99 14.14 -3.97
N SER A 7 -0.67 13.17 -3.12
CA SER A 7 -0.94 11.75 -3.38
C SER A 7 -1.75 11.17 -2.22
N PHE A 8 -2.41 10.04 -2.45
CA PHE A 8 -3.13 9.36 -1.38
C PHE A 8 -2.19 8.99 -0.22
N SER A 9 -0.96 8.54 -0.53
CA SER A 9 0.08 8.28 0.46
C SER A 9 0.49 9.53 1.24
N LYS A 10 0.70 10.68 0.57
CA LYS A 10 1.04 11.97 1.20
C LYS A 10 -0.05 12.42 2.19
N LEU A 11 -1.32 12.38 1.78
CA LEU A 11 -2.44 12.72 2.66
C LEU A 11 -2.60 11.73 3.82
N ASN A 12 -2.44 10.43 3.56
CA ASN A 12 -2.50 9.42 4.60
C ASN A 12 -1.35 9.55 5.61
N THR A 13 -0.16 9.99 5.21
CA THR A 13 0.93 10.32 6.13
C THR A 13 0.50 11.40 7.12
N PHE A 14 -0.11 12.49 6.65
CA PHE A 14 -0.62 13.54 7.55
C PHE A 14 -1.66 13.00 8.52
N TYR A 15 -2.66 12.28 8.00
CA TYR A 15 -3.72 11.71 8.82
C TYR A 15 -3.18 10.76 9.90
N THR A 16 -2.19 9.94 9.54
CA THR A 16 -1.55 8.97 10.44
C THR A 16 -0.68 9.67 11.47
N CYS A 17 0.29 10.49 11.03
CA CYS A 17 1.22 11.20 11.88
C CYS A 17 1.57 12.56 11.23
N PRO A 18 0.96 13.67 11.68
CA PRO A 18 1.28 15.00 11.17
C PRO A 18 2.77 15.36 11.30
N PHE A 19 3.44 14.82 12.32
CA PHE A 19 4.86 15.07 12.53
C PHE A 19 5.72 14.36 11.47
N GLN A 20 5.39 13.10 11.11
CA GLN A 20 6.04 12.43 9.99
C GLN A 20 5.81 13.20 8.67
N TYR A 21 4.61 13.74 8.48
CA TYR A 21 4.29 14.57 7.31
C TYR A 21 5.17 15.82 7.27
N TYR A 22 5.29 16.53 8.39
CA TYR A 22 6.13 17.72 8.51
C TYR A 22 7.59 17.42 8.15
N LEU A 23 8.18 16.40 8.79
CA LEU A 23 9.57 15.99 8.52
C LEU A 23 9.77 15.61 7.03
N THR A 24 8.81 14.90 6.45
CA THR A 24 8.93 14.39 5.07
C THR A 24 8.68 15.46 4.01
N TYR A 25 7.59 16.22 4.13
CA TYR A 25 7.07 17.05 3.02
C TYR A 25 7.25 18.55 3.24
N ILE A 26 7.48 18.99 4.48
CA ILE A 26 7.74 20.40 4.80
C ILE A 26 9.24 20.63 4.97
N LYS A 27 9.91 19.77 5.75
CA LYS A 27 11.37 19.84 5.95
C LYS A 27 12.19 19.08 4.92
N ASN A 28 11.56 18.25 4.09
CA ASN A 28 12.23 17.46 3.04
C ASN A 28 13.39 16.62 3.59
N LEU A 29 13.23 16.06 4.80
CA LEU A 29 14.23 15.17 5.39
C LEU A 29 14.20 13.80 4.73
N ASP A 30 15.37 13.17 4.67
CA ASP A 30 15.52 11.80 4.16
C ASP A 30 14.69 10.82 4.96
N ARG A 31 14.09 9.86 4.23
CA ARG A 31 13.20 8.85 4.79
C ARG A 31 13.94 7.54 4.98
N GLU A 32 13.76 6.89 6.12
CA GLU A 32 14.15 5.50 6.29
C GLU A 32 13.14 4.57 5.62
N GLN A 33 13.67 3.60 4.88
CA GLN A 33 12.91 2.51 4.31
C GLN A 33 12.67 1.46 5.39
N ASN A 34 11.40 1.13 5.67
CA ASN A 34 11.08 -0.02 6.53
C ASN A 34 10.99 -1.32 5.72
N CYS A 35 11.11 -2.46 6.41
CA CYS A 35 11.11 -3.78 5.79
C CYS A 35 9.85 -4.05 4.96
N TYR A 36 8.66 -3.74 5.47
CA TYR A 36 7.40 -3.96 4.75
C TYR A 36 7.33 -3.18 3.45
N GLY A 37 7.80 -1.93 3.44
CA GLY A 37 7.87 -1.12 2.24
C GLY A 37 8.91 -1.64 1.24
N TYR A 38 10.07 -2.09 1.72
CA TYR A 38 11.12 -2.63 0.84
C TYR A 38 10.66 -3.90 0.14
N TYR A 39 10.23 -4.90 0.93
CA TYR A 39 9.72 -6.17 0.39
C TYR A 39 8.48 -5.97 -0.48
N GLY A 40 7.60 -5.04 -0.12
CA GLY A 40 6.42 -4.70 -0.92
C GLY A 40 6.80 -4.13 -2.28
N ASN A 41 7.72 -3.17 -2.34
CA ASN A 41 8.15 -2.56 -3.60
C ASN A 41 8.83 -3.58 -4.52
N GLU A 42 9.72 -4.42 -3.98
CA GLU A 42 10.36 -5.48 -4.77
C GLU A 42 9.35 -6.52 -5.27
N LEU A 43 8.35 -6.86 -4.45
CA LEU A 43 7.26 -7.72 -4.90
C LEU A 43 6.53 -7.09 -6.10
N HIS A 44 6.10 -5.83 -6.00
CA HIS A 44 5.39 -5.15 -7.09
C HIS A 44 6.20 -5.21 -8.39
N ARG A 45 7.49 -4.84 -8.35
CA ARG A 45 8.38 -4.90 -9.53
C ARG A 45 8.41 -6.28 -10.17
N LEU A 46 8.51 -7.35 -9.37
CA LEU A 46 8.47 -8.73 -9.90
C LEU A 46 7.09 -9.09 -10.49
N LEU A 47 6.00 -8.63 -9.88
CA LEU A 47 4.64 -8.87 -10.41
C LEU A 47 4.42 -8.18 -11.74
N GLU A 48 5.01 -7.01 -11.96
CA GLU A 48 5.00 -6.31 -13.25
C GLU A 48 5.72 -7.14 -14.33
N GLU A 49 6.95 -7.61 -14.04
CA GLU A 49 7.74 -8.45 -14.95
C GLU A 49 7.02 -9.78 -15.26
N LEU A 50 6.39 -10.39 -14.25
CA LEU A 50 5.58 -11.61 -14.40
C LEU A 50 4.33 -11.37 -15.26
N GLN A 51 3.57 -10.30 -15.01
CA GLN A 51 2.38 -9.95 -15.79
C GLN A 51 2.73 -9.71 -17.27
N GLN A 52 3.91 -9.13 -17.52
CA GLN A 52 4.46 -8.91 -18.87
C GLN A 52 5.10 -10.17 -19.48
N ARG A 53 5.11 -11.30 -18.76
CA ARG A 53 5.75 -12.57 -19.17
C ARG A 53 7.24 -12.42 -19.49
N LYS A 54 7.91 -11.46 -18.85
CA LYS A 54 9.37 -11.23 -18.98
C LYS A 54 10.21 -12.19 -18.16
N MET A 55 9.59 -12.90 -17.23
CA MET A 55 10.21 -13.94 -16.42
C MET A 55 9.20 -15.02 -16.05
N THR A 56 9.73 -16.16 -15.65
CA THR A 56 9.02 -17.28 -15.05
C THR A 56 8.85 -17.09 -13.54
N ASN A 57 7.92 -17.83 -12.94
CA ASN A 57 7.71 -17.82 -11.49
C ASN A 57 8.96 -18.29 -10.72
N GLN A 58 9.73 -19.24 -11.28
CA GLN A 58 10.97 -19.73 -10.69
C GLN A 58 12.04 -18.64 -10.64
N GLU A 59 12.22 -17.88 -11.73
CA GLU A 59 13.13 -16.74 -11.76
C GLU A 59 12.69 -15.63 -10.79
N ALA A 60 11.39 -15.37 -10.67
CA ALA A 60 10.86 -14.42 -9.71
C ALA A 60 11.16 -14.84 -8.26
N ILE A 61 11.01 -16.12 -7.92
CA ILE A 61 11.39 -16.67 -6.61
C ILE A 61 12.88 -16.47 -6.35
N GLN A 62 13.74 -16.79 -7.34
CA GLN A 62 15.18 -16.61 -7.20
C GLN A 62 15.53 -15.14 -6.92
N LYS A 63 15.01 -14.20 -7.71
CA LYS A 63 15.21 -12.76 -7.48
C LYS A 63 14.67 -12.31 -6.12
N TYR A 64 13.54 -12.85 -5.67
CA TYR A 64 13.00 -12.50 -4.36
C TYR A 64 13.84 -13.08 -3.21
N ASN A 65 14.55 -14.20 -3.41
CA ASN A 65 15.55 -14.67 -2.46
C ASN A 65 16.76 -13.73 -2.36
N GLU A 66 17.24 -13.19 -3.49
CA GLU A 66 18.28 -12.14 -3.48
C GLU A 66 17.81 -10.88 -2.73
N VAL A 67 16.54 -10.50 -2.89
CA VAL A 67 15.89 -9.42 -2.12
C VAL A 67 15.92 -9.72 -0.61
N ILE A 68 15.68 -10.98 -0.21
CA ILE A 68 15.75 -11.43 1.19
C ILE A 68 17.19 -11.32 1.72
N GLU A 69 18.18 -11.73 0.94
CA GLU A 69 19.60 -11.62 1.32
C GLU A 69 20.03 -10.17 1.51
N TYR A 70 19.69 -9.29 0.56
CA TYR A 70 19.98 -7.86 0.67
C TYR A 70 19.30 -7.21 1.88
N ALA A 71 18.03 -7.55 2.14
CA ALA A 71 17.32 -7.06 3.32
C ALA A 71 18.00 -7.45 4.63
N ASN A 72 18.62 -8.63 4.71
CA ASN A 72 19.40 -9.04 5.88
C ASN A 72 20.67 -8.19 6.04
N LEU A 73 21.36 -7.87 4.94
CA LEU A 73 22.56 -7.01 4.96
C LEU A 73 22.25 -5.56 5.37
N MET A 74 21.06 -5.08 5.02
CA MET A 74 20.60 -3.72 5.32
C MET A 74 19.80 -3.60 6.63
N ASP A 75 19.76 -4.65 7.45
CA ASP A 75 19.02 -4.69 8.71
C ASP A 75 17.52 -4.35 8.58
N TYR A 76 16.89 -4.71 7.46
CA TYR A 76 15.45 -4.57 7.25
C TYR A 76 14.68 -5.63 8.02
N ASN A 77 14.64 -5.44 9.34
CA ASN A 77 14.12 -6.40 10.29
C ASN A 77 12.60 -6.28 10.49
N PHE A 78 11.93 -7.43 10.51
CA PHE A 78 10.55 -7.52 10.96
C PHE A 78 10.46 -7.38 12.48
N PRO A 79 9.30 -6.99 13.03
CA PRO A 79 9.10 -6.88 14.49
C PRO A 79 9.36 -8.19 15.25
N THR A 80 9.07 -9.34 14.63
CA THR A 80 9.30 -10.66 15.21
C THR A 80 9.77 -11.67 14.15
N PRO A 81 10.57 -12.69 14.53
CA PRO A 81 10.95 -13.77 13.61
C PRO A 81 9.74 -14.47 12.98
N ASN A 82 8.68 -14.74 13.76
CA ASN A 82 7.47 -15.37 13.25
C ASN A 82 6.75 -14.50 12.21
N SER A 83 6.72 -13.18 12.40
CA SER A 83 6.13 -12.27 11.41
C SER A 83 6.92 -12.23 10.10
N ARG A 84 8.25 -12.40 10.16
CA ARG A 84 9.12 -12.55 8.99
C ARG A 84 8.81 -13.85 8.24
N ILE A 85 8.83 -14.98 8.96
CA ILE A 85 8.58 -16.32 8.39
C ILE A 85 7.21 -16.34 7.69
N ASN A 86 6.15 -15.96 8.41
CA ASN A 86 4.79 -15.92 7.85
C ASN A 86 4.69 -15.03 6.60
N TYR A 87 5.31 -13.84 6.63
CA TYR A 87 5.31 -12.95 5.48
C TYR A 87 6.01 -13.59 4.27
N LEU A 88 7.25 -14.05 4.45
CA LEU A 88 8.06 -14.57 3.35
C LEU A 88 7.48 -15.85 2.75
N GLU A 89 7.04 -16.80 3.58
CA GLU A 89 6.39 -18.03 3.10
C GLU A 89 5.15 -17.71 2.25
N CYS A 90 4.32 -16.75 2.70
CA CYS A 90 3.14 -16.37 1.95
C CYS A 90 3.48 -15.69 0.62
N ILE A 91 4.50 -14.82 0.58
CA ILE A 91 4.89 -14.11 -0.65
C ILE A 91 5.59 -15.05 -1.64
N LEU A 92 6.47 -15.93 -1.18
CA LEU A 92 7.11 -16.93 -2.04
C LEU A 92 6.07 -17.86 -2.65
N HIS A 93 5.10 -18.33 -1.87
CA HIS A 93 3.95 -19.08 -2.40
C HIS A 93 3.12 -18.23 -3.38
N TYR A 94 2.96 -16.92 -3.17
CA TYR A 94 2.25 -16.08 -4.14
C TYR A 94 2.98 -16.04 -5.49
N LEU A 95 4.30 -15.85 -5.48
CA LEU A 95 5.14 -15.83 -6.68
C LEU A 95 5.14 -17.18 -7.40
N GLU A 96 5.26 -18.28 -6.66
CA GLU A 96 5.29 -19.65 -7.20
C GLU A 96 4.06 -19.97 -8.07
N TYR A 97 2.89 -19.53 -7.62
CA TYR A 97 1.60 -19.79 -8.28
C TYR A 97 1.01 -18.55 -8.95
N PHE A 98 1.83 -17.54 -9.23
CA PHE A 98 1.37 -16.38 -9.98
C PHE A 98 0.96 -16.79 -11.40
N VAL A 99 -0.14 -16.23 -11.87
CA VAL A 99 -0.64 -16.44 -13.24
C VAL A 99 -0.92 -15.07 -13.84
N PRO A 100 -0.28 -14.68 -14.96
CA PRO A 100 -0.58 -13.43 -15.64
C PRO A 100 -2.07 -13.34 -16.01
N ILE A 101 -2.65 -12.15 -15.90
CA ILE A 101 -4.03 -11.90 -16.28
C ILE A 101 -4.14 -11.84 -17.80
N GLU A 102 -4.94 -12.73 -18.37
CA GLU A 102 -5.32 -12.69 -19.79
C GLU A 102 -6.36 -11.60 -20.04
N CYS A 103 -6.09 -10.73 -21.02
CA CYS A 103 -6.92 -9.56 -21.33
C CYS A 103 -6.62 -9.00 -22.72
N ASP A 104 -7.48 -8.11 -23.23
CA ASP A 104 -7.28 -7.46 -24.53
C ASP A 104 -6.15 -6.42 -24.46
N LYS A 105 -6.08 -5.71 -23.32
CA LYS A 105 -5.10 -4.67 -23.05
C LYS A 105 -4.90 -4.55 -21.55
N TYR A 106 -3.66 -4.30 -21.13
CA TYR A 106 -3.34 -3.89 -19.77
C TYR A 106 -2.40 -2.69 -19.76
N CYS A 107 -2.36 -1.99 -18.63
CA CYS A 107 -1.42 -0.92 -18.33
C CYS A 107 -0.91 -1.13 -16.90
N ILE A 108 0.39 -0.98 -16.72
CA ILE A 108 1.12 -1.22 -15.47
C ILE A 108 1.78 0.08 -15.03
N GLU A 109 1.76 0.35 -13.72
CA GLU A 109 2.36 1.54 -13.09
C GLU A 109 1.99 2.85 -13.81
N GLU A 110 0.73 2.98 -14.25
CA GLU A 110 0.31 4.15 -14.99
C GLU A 110 0.25 5.38 -14.07
N TYR A 111 1.11 6.37 -14.34
CA TYR A 111 1.01 7.69 -13.74
C TYR A 111 -0.28 8.41 -14.16
N PHE A 112 -0.93 9.04 -13.19
CA PHE A 112 -2.06 9.93 -13.47
C PHE A 112 -2.04 11.17 -12.59
N GLU A 113 -2.69 12.22 -13.10
CA GLU A 113 -3.13 13.36 -12.32
C GLU A 113 -4.66 13.47 -12.39
N TYR A 114 -5.27 13.87 -11.28
CA TYR A 114 -6.71 14.02 -11.16
C TYR A 114 -7.05 15.24 -10.30
N TYR A 115 -7.95 16.10 -10.79
CA TYR A 115 -8.30 17.35 -10.14
C TYR A 115 -9.56 17.20 -9.28
N ILE A 116 -9.48 17.56 -8.01
CA ILE A 116 -10.58 17.51 -7.04
C ILE A 116 -10.66 18.85 -6.33
N ASN A 117 -11.70 19.65 -6.60
CA ASN A 117 -12.01 20.89 -5.87
C ASN A 117 -10.79 21.82 -5.65
N GLY A 118 -10.02 22.16 -6.69
CA GLY A 118 -8.81 22.99 -6.51
C GLY A 118 -7.53 22.22 -6.23
N ILE A 119 -7.63 20.94 -5.87
CA ILE A 119 -6.52 20.11 -5.40
C ILE A 119 -6.11 19.15 -6.51
N THR A 120 -4.81 19.01 -6.71
CA THR A 120 -4.27 18.09 -7.70
C THR A 120 -3.77 16.84 -7.02
N MET A 121 -4.49 15.75 -7.25
CA MET A 121 -4.08 14.42 -6.84
C MET A 121 -3.22 13.79 -7.95
N ARG A 122 -2.20 13.04 -7.55
CA ARG A 122 -1.41 12.18 -8.43
C ARG A 122 -1.29 10.78 -7.84
N GLY A 123 -1.00 9.81 -8.69
CA GLY A 123 -0.72 8.45 -8.27
C GLY A 123 -0.20 7.58 -9.41
N TYR A 124 0.03 6.32 -9.08
CA TYR A 124 0.40 5.25 -10.00
C TYR A 124 -0.59 4.11 -9.79
N ILE A 125 -1.16 3.59 -10.86
CA ILE A 125 -2.07 2.43 -10.80
C ILE A 125 -1.23 1.19 -11.09
N ASP A 126 -1.06 0.30 -10.09
CA ASP A 126 -0.23 -0.91 -10.21
C ASP A 126 -0.56 -1.70 -11.49
N LEU A 127 -1.84 -2.03 -11.66
CA LEU A 127 -2.35 -2.69 -12.85
C LEU A 127 -3.81 -2.32 -13.10
N TYR A 128 -4.13 -1.93 -14.33
CA TYR A 128 -5.50 -2.07 -14.83
C TYR A 128 -5.52 -2.74 -16.19
N TYR A 129 -6.61 -3.43 -16.48
CA TYR A 129 -6.77 -4.16 -17.72
C TYR A 129 -8.19 -4.07 -18.26
N ILE A 130 -8.34 -4.38 -19.54
CA ILE A 130 -9.56 -4.21 -20.33
C ILE A 130 -9.91 -5.54 -20.97
N ILE A 131 -11.19 -5.91 -20.87
CA ILE A 131 -11.80 -7.02 -21.60
C ILE A 131 -13.12 -6.49 -22.18
N GLY A 132 -13.18 -6.35 -23.51
CA GLY A 132 -14.30 -5.72 -24.22
C GLY A 132 -14.55 -4.27 -23.77
N ASN A 133 -15.74 -4.03 -23.20
CA ASN A 133 -16.13 -2.70 -22.69
C ASN A 133 -15.79 -2.49 -21.20
N LYS A 134 -15.20 -3.49 -20.53
CA LYS A 134 -15.02 -3.48 -19.09
C LYS A 134 -13.58 -3.18 -18.71
N VAL A 135 -13.40 -2.32 -17.71
CA VAL A 135 -12.12 -1.98 -17.09
C VAL A 135 -12.07 -2.59 -15.70
N TYR A 136 -10.93 -3.17 -15.37
CA TYR A 136 -10.64 -3.85 -14.12
C TYR A 136 -9.38 -3.27 -13.52
N VAL A 137 -9.40 -2.93 -12.23
CA VAL A 137 -8.23 -2.38 -11.54
C VAL A 137 -7.78 -3.32 -10.43
N ILE A 138 -6.48 -3.57 -10.38
CA ILE A 138 -5.80 -4.36 -9.38
C ILE A 138 -4.74 -3.47 -8.72
N ASP A 139 -4.80 -3.42 -7.39
CA ASP A 139 -3.77 -2.83 -6.55
C ASP A 139 -3.23 -3.97 -5.66
N TYR A 140 -1.95 -4.28 -5.81
CA TYR A 140 -1.31 -5.39 -5.10
C TYR A 140 -1.05 -4.97 -3.66
N LYS A 141 -1.28 -5.92 -2.73
CA LYS A 141 -1.11 -5.69 -1.30
C LYS A 141 -0.44 -6.87 -0.62
N SER A 142 0.82 -6.67 -0.24
CA SER A 142 1.58 -7.59 0.63
C SER A 142 1.29 -7.43 2.12
N SER A 143 0.38 -6.53 2.50
CA SER A 143 -0.01 -6.33 3.90
C SER A 143 -0.97 -7.40 4.42
N SER A 144 -1.22 -7.39 5.73
CA SER A 144 -2.33 -8.14 6.33
C SER A 144 -3.69 -7.72 5.74
N LYS A 145 -4.67 -8.64 5.77
CA LYS A 145 -6.03 -8.39 5.27
C LYS A 145 -6.72 -7.28 6.07
N PHE A 146 -7.55 -6.50 5.38
CA PHE A 146 -8.30 -5.42 6.02
C PHE A 146 -9.55 -5.95 6.72
N SER A 147 -9.86 -5.36 7.87
CA SER A 147 -11.15 -5.59 8.54
C SER A 147 -12.28 -4.97 7.71
N LYS A 148 -13.53 -5.45 7.91
CA LYS A 148 -14.72 -4.85 7.28
C LYS A 148 -14.85 -3.35 7.59
N LYS A 149 -14.41 -2.92 8.78
CA LYS A 149 -14.44 -1.53 9.23
C LYS A 149 -13.39 -0.66 8.55
N ASP A 150 -12.22 -1.23 8.24
CA ASP A 150 -11.11 -0.50 7.64
C ASP A 150 -11.18 -0.45 6.12
N LEU A 151 -11.87 -1.41 5.49
CA LEU A 151 -11.94 -1.52 4.04
C LEU A 151 -12.45 -0.25 3.33
N PRO A 152 -13.51 0.45 3.80
CA PRO A 152 -13.92 1.74 3.20
C PRO A 152 -12.87 2.86 3.35
N LYS A 153 -12.05 2.81 4.40
CA LYS A 153 -10.96 3.79 4.59
C LYS A 153 -9.79 3.49 3.66
N LYS A 154 -9.40 2.22 3.56
CA LYS A 154 -8.29 1.76 2.73
C LYS A 154 -8.59 1.82 1.23
N SER A 155 -9.84 1.61 0.83
CA SER A 155 -10.26 1.62 -0.58
C SER A 155 -10.33 3.00 -1.23
N LYS A 156 -10.19 4.12 -0.48
CA LYS A 156 -10.23 5.47 -1.06
C LYS A 156 -9.25 5.66 -2.22
N GLN A 157 -8.06 5.05 -2.15
CA GLN A 157 -7.09 5.04 -3.24
C GLN A 157 -7.65 4.38 -4.52
N LEU A 158 -8.26 3.21 -4.39
CA LEU A 158 -8.91 2.51 -5.50
C LEU A 158 -10.06 3.33 -6.12
N ILE A 159 -10.78 4.09 -5.30
CA ILE A 159 -11.84 4.98 -5.78
C ILE A 159 -11.27 6.13 -6.60
N LEU A 160 -10.11 6.69 -6.21
CA LEU A 160 -9.40 7.69 -7.00
C LEU A 160 -8.99 7.12 -8.36
N TYR A 161 -8.48 5.89 -8.40
CA TYR A 161 -8.14 5.22 -9.67
C TYR A 161 -9.36 5.04 -10.57
N ALA A 162 -10.50 4.62 -9.99
CA ALA A 162 -11.75 4.50 -10.73
C ALA A 162 -12.24 5.84 -11.29
N MET A 163 -12.11 6.95 -10.54
CA MET A 163 -12.51 8.28 -11.02
C MET A 163 -11.68 8.71 -12.23
N TYR A 164 -10.35 8.57 -12.13
CA TYR A 164 -9.45 8.86 -13.25
C TYR A 164 -9.75 7.99 -14.48
N LEU A 165 -9.91 6.67 -14.30
CA LEU A 165 -10.15 5.77 -15.42
C LEU A 165 -11.52 5.97 -16.09
N LYS A 166 -12.53 6.46 -15.36
CA LYS A 166 -13.82 6.86 -15.93
C LYS A 166 -13.69 8.08 -16.84
N GLU A 167 -12.87 9.05 -16.45
CA GLU A 167 -12.60 10.23 -17.28
C GLU A 167 -11.77 9.84 -18.52
N LYS A 168 -10.75 8.98 -18.33
CA LYS A 168 -9.90 8.47 -19.40
C LYS A 168 -10.66 7.60 -20.41
N TYR A 169 -11.60 6.78 -19.94
CA TYR A 169 -12.36 5.84 -20.76
C TYR A 169 -13.88 6.05 -20.57
N PRO A 170 -14.45 7.14 -21.11
CA PRO A 170 -15.86 7.47 -20.90
C PRO A 170 -16.84 6.42 -21.45
N ASP A 171 -16.44 5.71 -22.52
CA ASP A 171 -17.25 4.67 -23.16
C ASP A 171 -17.08 3.27 -22.53
N LYS A 172 -16.30 3.16 -21.45
CA LYS A 172 -16.05 1.87 -20.76
C LYS A 172 -16.63 1.86 -19.36
N MET A 173 -17.03 0.67 -18.93
CA MET A 173 -17.56 0.44 -17.60
C MET A 173 -16.45 -0.05 -16.67
N ILE A 174 -16.24 0.63 -15.54
CA ILE A 174 -15.42 0.10 -14.45
C ILE A 174 -16.18 -1.06 -13.80
N GLU A 175 -15.76 -2.30 -14.08
CA GLU A 175 -16.40 -3.50 -13.54
C GLU A 175 -16.07 -3.67 -12.06
N TYR A 176 -14.79 -3.57 -11.70
CA TYR A 176 -14.36 -3.45 -10.31
C TYR A 176 -13.01 -2.76 -10.18
N VAL A 177 -12.79 -2.25 -8.97
CA VAL A 177 -11.47 -1.95 -8.44
C VAL A 177 -11.22 -2.86 -7.25
N ALA A 178 -10.04 -3.45 -7.14
CA ALA A 178 -9.80 -4.48 -6.14
C ALA A 178 -8.40 -4.43 -5.55
N PHE A 179 -8.30 -4.92 -4.32
CA PHE A 179 -7.02 -5.33 -3.76
C PHE A 179 -6.74 -6.77 -4.14
N ASP A 180 -5.54 -7.06 -4.60
CA ASP A 180 -5.00 -8.42 -4.66
C ASP A 180 -4.14 -8.66 -3.42
N MET A 181 -4.71 -9.36 -2.45
CA MET A 181 -4.08 -9.55 -1.15
C MET A 181 -3.02 -10.67 -1.23
N CYS A 182 -1.79 -10.32 -1.60
CA CYS A 182 -0.73 -11.29 -1.94
C CYS A 182 -0.43 -12.29 -0.81
N LYS A 183 -0.55 -11.89 0.47
CA LYS A 183 -0.36 -12.80 1.61
C LYS A 183 -1.46 -13.87 1.77
N TYR A 184 -2.58 -13.69 1.08
CA TYR A 184 -3.78 -14.49 1.27
C TYR A 184 -4.19 -15.18 -0.02
N ILE A 185 -4.97 -16.23 0.17
CA ILE A 185 -5.68 -16.95 -0.87
C ILE A 185 -7.14 -17.13 -0.42
N LYS A 186 -8.07 -17.23 -1.37
CA LYS A 186 -9.49 -17.31 -1.09
C LYS A 186 -9.97 -18.74 -1.35
N ASN A 187 -10.61 -19.36 -0.36
CA ASN A 187 -11.21 -20.68 -0.53
C ASN A 187 -12.58 -20.59 -1.22
N GLU A 188 -13.18 -21.74 -1.54
CA GLU A 188 -14.50 -21.85 -2.18
C GLU A 188 -15.64 -21.12 -1.42
N LYS A 189 -15.49 -20.96 -0.10
CA LYS A 189 -16.44 -20.23 0.76
C LYS A 189 -16.21 -18.71 0.75
N GLY A 190 -15.26 -18.21 -0.03
CA GLY A 190 -14.89 -16.80 -0.10
C GLY A 190 -14.06 -16.29 1.08
N VAL A 191 -13.52 -17.18 1.91
CA VAL A 191 -12.73 -16.82 3.11
C VAL A 191 -11.27 -16.64 2.74
N LEU A 192 -10.69 -15.51 3.17
CA LEU A 192 -9.26 -15.25 3.03
C LEU A 192 -8.43 -15.98 4.09
N ILE A 193 -7.59 -16.90 3.62
CA ILE A 193 -6.67 -17.74 4.41
C ILE A 193 -5.24 -17.34 4.04
N GLU A 194 -4.32 -17.34 5.00
CA GLU A 194 -2.90 -17.08 4.72
C GLU A 194 -2.32 -18.21 3.88
N ARG A 195 -1.51 -17.88 2.89
CA ARG A 195 -0.98 -18.87 1.93
C ARG A 195 -0.13 -19.95 2.59
N ASN A 196 0.58 -19.63 3.67
CA ASN A 196 1.39 -20.60 4.40
C ASN A 196 0.58 -21.57 5.29
N LYS A 197 -0.76 -21.53 5.24
CA LYS A 197 -1.66 -22.40 6.01
C LYS A 197 -2.43 -23.41 5.14
N ILE A 198 -2.11 -23.49 3.85
CA ILE A 198 -2.78 -24.42 2.94
C ILE A 198 -1.81 -25.54 2.57
N ASP A 199 -2.33 -26.77 2.48
CA ASP A 199 -1.53 -27.92 2.08
C ASP A 199 -1.46 -28.09 0.54
N ASN A 200 -2.49 -27.62 -0.16
CA ASN A 200 -2.61 -27.69 -1.62
C ASN A 200 -3.42 -26.51 -2.14
N ILE A 201 -3.03 -25.97 -3.30
CA ILE A 201 -3.72 -24.87 -3.98
C ILE A 201 -5.03 -25.28 -4.68
N ARG A 202 -5.28 -26.59 -4.86
CA ARG A 202 -6.56 -27.07 -5.42
C ARG A 202 -7.72 -26.48 -4.62
N ASN A 203 -8.72 -25.95 -5.31
CA ASN A 203 -9.94 -25.31 -4.76
C ASN A 203 -9.71 -23.94 -4.11
N TYR A 204 -8.59 -23.30 -4.41
CA TYR A 204 -8.33 -21.93 -4.00
C TYR A 204 -8.19 -21.01 -5.20
N GLU A 205 -8.66 -19.78 -5.02
CA GLU A 205 -8.55 -18.71 -5.99
C GLU A 205 -7.77 -17.53 -5.42
N ARG A 206 -7.28 -16.67 -6.30
CA ARG A 206 -6.58 -15.44 -5.94
C ARG A 206 -7.44 -14.58 -5.01
N ALA A 207 -6.82 -13.96 -4.01
CA ALA A 207 -7.49 -13.18 -2.98
C ALA A 207 -7.88 -11.77 -3.46
N ILE A 208 -8.68 -11.70 -4.53
CA ILE A 208 -9.21 -10.46 -5.10
C ILE A 208 -10.35 -9.93 -4.24
N VAL A 209 -10.07 -8.88 -3.46
CA VAL A 209 -11.04 -8.17 -2.63
C VAL A 209 -11.62 -7.01 -3.44
N LYS A 210 -12.75 -7.29 -4.11
CA LYS A 210 -13.44 -6.32 -4.97
C LYS A 210 -14.13 -5.23 -4.15
N ILE A 211 -13.96 -4.00 -4.57
CA ILE A 211 -14.68 -2.83 -4.06
C ILE A 211 -15.64 -2.36 -5.14
N LYS A 212 -16.92 -2.35 -4.82
CA LYS A 212 -17.93 -1.76 -5.68
C LYS A 212 -17.82 -0.24 -5.60
N TYR A 213 -17.51 0.39 -6.73
CA TYR A 213 -17.53 1.84 -6.81
C TYR A 213 -18.95 2.37 -6.56
N THR A 214 -19.09 3.37 -5.69
CA THR A 214 -20.37 4.04 -5.41
C THR A 214 -20.17 5.54 -5.28
N LYS A 215 -21.23 6.32 -5.57
CA LYS A 215 -21.21 7.77 -5.37
C LYS A 215 -20.93 8.18 -3.91
N ALA A 216 -21.36 7.37 -2.95
CA ALA A 216 -21.03 7.58 -1.54
C ALA A 216 -19.52 7.46 -1.25
N LEU A 217 -18.83 6.47 -1.82
CA LEU A 217 -17.38 6.32 -1.66
C LEU A 217 -16.60 7.45 -2.36
N GLU A 218 -17.08 7.90 -3.53
CA GLU A 218 -16.55 9.07 -4.24
C GLU A 218 -16.64 10.33 -3.36
N GLN A 219 -17.82 10.61 -2.78
CA GLN A 219 -18.00 11.75 -1.87
C GLN A 219 -17.11 11.64 -0.63
N GLN A 220 -16.95 10.45 -0.05
CA GLN A 220 -16.04 10.23 1.08
C GLN A 220 -14.57 10.47 0.71
N LEU A 221 -14.15 10.14 -0.50
CA LEU A 221 -12.81 10.44 -1.00
C LEU A 221 -12.63 11.96 -1.19
N ILE A 222 -13.60 12.63 -1.83
CA ILE A 222 -13.55 14.08 -2.07
C ILE A 222 -13.49 14.84 -0.75
N ALA A 223 -14.32 14.47 0.24
CA ALA A 223 -14.29 15.05 1.58
C ALA A 223 -12.93 14.81 2.25
N PHE A 224 -12.44 13.56 2.24
CA PHE A 224 -11.12 13.24 2.79
C PHE A 224 -10.01 14.10 2.18
N VAL A 225 -9.97 14.23 0.86
CA VAL A 225 -8.95 15.03 0.16
C VAL A 225 -9.08 16.51 0.54
N THR A 226 -10.28 17.07 0.44
CA THR A 226 -10.54 18.50 0.67
C THR A 226 -10.27 18.88 2.12
N ASP A 227 -10.79 18.12 3.07
CA ASP A 227 -10.64 18.39 4.51
C ASP A 227 -9.20 18.21 4.97
N THR A 228 -8.50 17.19 4.48
CA THR A 228 -7.10 16.94 4.86
C THR A 228 -6.19 18.04 4.35
N VAL A 229 -6.34 18.46 3.08
CA VAL A 229 -5.55 19.56 2.52
C VAL A 229 -5.87 20.88 3.21
N LYS A 230 -7.15 21.15 3.53
CA LYS A 230 -7.54 22.32 4.30
C LYS A 230 -6.85 22.35 5.67
N GLN A 231 -6.86 21.24 6.41
CA GLN A 231 -6.18 21.12 7.70
C GLN A 231 -4.67 21.38 7.57
N ILE A 232 -4.01 20.76 6.60
CA ILE A 232 -2.57 20.97 6.33
C ILE A 232 -2.28 22.46 6.13
N LYS A 233 -3.06 23.13 5.28
CA LYS A 233 -2.85 24.55 4.93
C LYS A 233 -3.14 25.54 6.06
N GLN A 234 -3.84 25.12 7.12
CA GLN A 234 -4.12 25.94 8.29
C GLN A 234 -2.98 25.92 9.33
N LEU A 235 -2.06 24.95 9.24
CA LEU A 235 -0.92 24.85 10.13
C LEU A 235 0.17 25.83 9.69
N ASP A 236 0.85 26.45 10.65
CA ASP A 236 2.06 27.23 10.37
C ASP A 236 3.21 26.27 10.04
N PHE A 237 3.83 26.48 8.87
CA PHE A 237 4.91 25.62 8.36
C PHE A 237 6.24 25.91 9.05
N ASN A 238 6.34 27.05 9.75
CA ASN A 238 7.51 27.45 10.52
C ASN A 238 7.42 27.02 11.98
N ASP A 239 6.22 26.75 12.50
CA ASP A 239 6.00 26.27 13.86
C ASP A 239 5.90 24.74 13.90
N GLU A 240 6.95 24.07 14.35
CA GLU A 240 6.96 22.62 14.50
C GLU A 240 5.92 22.10 15.51
N SER A 241 5.53 22.91 16.51
CA SER A 241 4.67 22.47 17.61
C SER A 241 3.26 22.10 17.14
N VAL A 242 2.76 22.75 16.08
CA VAL A 242 1.42 22.49 15.52
C VAL A 242 1.35 21.20 14.68
N TRP A 243 2.50 20.61 14.32
CA TRP A 243 2.56 19.34 13.59
C TRP A 243 2.56 18.11 14.51
N CYS A 244 2.26 18.32 15.78
CA CYS A 244 2.29 17.28 16.79
C CYS A 244 0.87 17.02 17.30
N LYS A 245 0.43 15.76 17.35
CA LYS A 245 -0.78 15.41 18.09
C LYS A 245 -0.43 15.35 19.57
N ASN A 246 -1.15 16.09 20.41
CA ASN A 246 -0.87 16.26 21.84
C ASN A 246 -0.85 14.95 22.68
N ASP A 247 -1.22 13.78 22.15
CA ASP A 247 -1.37 12.58 22.98
C ASP A 247 -1.17 11.21 22.29
N ASP A 248 -0.29 11.10 21.27
CA ASP A 248 -0.19 9.86 20.49
C ASP A 248 0.79 8.80 21.04
N LYS A 249 0.66 8.44 22.33
CA LYS A 249 1.21 7.17 22.85
C LYS A 249 0.55 5.93 22.20
N SER A 250 -0.41 6.12 21.28
CA SER A 250 -1.42 5.13 20.91
C SER A 250 -1.04 4.19 19.77
N ASN A 251 0.07 4.39 19.07
CA ASN A 251 0.48 3.46 18.00
C ASN A 251 2.00 3.18 17.97
N GLN A 252 2.50 2.53 19.03
CA GLN A 252 3.90 2.10 19.12
C GLN A 252 4.34 1.22 17.95
N PHE A 253 3.44 0.41 17.38
CA PHE A 253 3.73 -0.39 16.19
C PHE A 253 4.02 0.53 15.00
N PHE A 254 3.13 1.46 14.67
CA PHE A 254 3.39 2.40 13.57
C PHE A 254 4.70 3.15 13.79
N CYS A 255 4.91 3.73 14.97
CA CYS A 255 6.12 4.49 15.26
C CYS A 255 7.38 3.65 15.05
N LYS A 256 7.50 2.49 15.69
CA LYS A 256 8.73 1.68 15.66
C LYS A 256 8.94 0.91 14.37
N THR A 257 7.87 0.62 13.63
CA THR A 257 7.91 -0.36 12.53
C THR A 257 7.63 0.25 11.16
N LEU A 258 6.82 1.31 11.09
CA LEU A 258 6.35 1.87 9.81
C LEU A 258 6.80 3.31 9.57
N CYS A 259 6.99 4.10 10.62
CA CYS A 259 7.37 5.51 10.50
C CYS A 259 8.82 5.64 10.01
N SER A 260 8.99 6.29 8.87
CA SER A 260 10.28 6.51 8.21
C SER A 260 11.21 7.50 8.92
N HIS A 261 10.76 8.10 10.03
CA HIS A 261 11.52 9.12 10.79
C HIS A 261 11.72 8.73 12.25
N TYR A 262 11.22 7.56 12.68
CA TYR A 262 11.31 7.18 14.10
C TYR A 262 12.76 7.03 14.56
N GLY A 263 13.60 6.31 13.80
CA GLY A 263 15.02 6.15 14.08
C GLY A 263 15.86 7.39 13.78
N LYS A 264 15.38 8.29 12.92
CA LYS A 264 16.10 9.48 12.44
C LYS A 264 15.30 10.76 12.62
N GLY A 265 15.47 11.40 13.77
CA GLY A 265 14.99 12.77 13.99
C GLY A 265 13.58 12.90 14.56
N CYS A 266 12.88 11.81 14.86
CA CYS A 266 11.64 11.90 15.61
C CYS A 266 11.91 12.31 17.07
N LYS A 267 11.55 13.54 17.45
CA LYS A 267 11.67 14.04 18.84
C LYS A 267 10.87 13.25 19.88
N TYR A 268 9.90 12.45 19.43
CA TYR A 268 9.11 11.56 20.27
C TYR A 268 9.75 10.17 20.47
N ASN A 269 10.99 9.96 20.01
CA ASN A 269 11.75 8.73 20.18
C ASN A 269 12.37 8.57 21.59
N VAL A 270 11.71 9.05 22.66
CA VAL A 270 12.20 8.99 24.05
C VAL A 270 11.07 8.40 24.91
N ASN A 271 11.14 7.22 25.52
CA ASN A 271 12.18 6.72 26.43
C ASN A 271 12.60 5.25 26.18
N LYS A 272 13.91 5.03 26.36
CA LYS A 272 14.53 3.74 26.75
C LYS A 272 13.79 3.15 27.96
N GLY A 273 13.27 1.93 27.85
CA GLY A 273 12.76 1.18 29.00
C GLY A 273 11.90 -0.04 28.64
N PHE A 274 12.33 -1.21 29.13
CA PHE A 274 11.63 -2.53 29.17
C PHE A 274 11.62 -3.35 27.87
N ARG A 275 12.12 -4.58 27.78
CA ARG A 275 12.75 -5.54 28.71
C ARG A 275 13.84 -6.27 27.88
N LYS A 276 14.98 -6.61 28.47
CA LYS A 276 15.79 -7.72 27.94
C LYS A 276 14.85 -8.93 27.77
N SER A 277 14.84 -9.52 26.59
CA SER A 277 14.28 -10.86 26.41
C SER A 277 14.88 -11.74 27.51
N LYS A 278 14.04 -12.35 28.34
CA LYS A 278 14.50 -13.55 29.05
C LYS A 278 14.80 -14.55 27.95
N SER A 279 16.09 -14.76 27.71
CA SER A 279 16.59 -16.00 27.12
C SER A 279 15.91 -17.16 27.85
N GLN A 280 15.21 -18.00 27.10
CA GLN A 280 15.14 -19.41 27.43
C GLN A 280 16.42 -20.06 26.90
#